data_AF-A0A953PZM7-F1
#
_entry.id   AF-A0A953PZM7-F1
#
_cell.length_a   1.000
_cell.length_b   1.000
_cell.length_c   1.000
_cell.angle_alpha   90.00
_cell.angle_beta   90.00
_cell.angle_gamma   90.00
#
_symmetry.space_group_name_H-M   'P 1'
#
loop_
_entity.id
_entity.type
_entity.pdbx_description
1 polymer ?
#
loop_
_entity_poly.entity_id
_entity_poly.type
_entity_poly.pdbx_seq_one_letter_code
_entity_poly.pdbx_strand_id
1 'polypeptide(L)'
;MPALIETLQNDLEKLIRKFDADRAHYLSSAYGEAQTRIDFITPFFKALGWDVENEAGLPHHQREVIVERGESETTGRPDYNFRVGGQTKFLVEAKAPCEALSNPHHILQAKGSG
;
A
#
# COMPACT_ATOMS: atom_id res chain seq x y z
N MET A 1 18.53 -17.32 -6.00
CA MET A 1 17.06 -17.33 -5.93
C MET A 1 16.49 -17.79 -4.58
N PRO A 2 17.06 -18.75 -3.82
CA PRO A 2 16.53 -19.14 -2.50
C PRO A 2 16.45 -17.98 -1.50
N ALA A 3 17.52 -17.17 -1.45
CA ALA A 3 17.63 -16.05 -0.52
C ALA A 3 16.55 -14.96 -0.73
N LEU A 4 16.06 -14.74 -1.95
CA LEU A 4 15.02 -13.72 -2.20
C LEU A 4 13.67 -14.16 -1.64
N ILE A 5 13.32 -15.43 -1.84
CA ILE A 5 12.07 -16.00 -1.32
C ILE A 5 12.13 -16.06 0.21
N GLU A 6 13.28 -16.41 0.78
CA GLU A 6 13.49 -16.43 2.22
C GLU A 6 13.38 -15.04 2.86
N THR A 7 13.97 -14.00 2.23
CA THR A 7 13.80 -12.61 2.69
C THR A 7 12.35 -12.17 2.65
N LEU A 8 11.64 -12.45 1.54
CA LEU A 8 10.20 -12.16 1.42
C LEU A 8 9.38 -12.83 2.54
N GLN A 9 9.60 -14.13 2.77
CA GLN A 9 8.90 -14.87 3.81
C GLN A 9 9.13 -14.27 5.20
N ASN A 10 10.39 -13.94 5.51
CA ASN A 10 10.76 -13.33 6.78
C ASN A 10 10.11 -11.95 6.96
N ASP A 11 10.07 -11.12 5.92
CA ASP A 11 9.49 -9.79 6.00
C ASP A 11 7.96 -9.83 6.13
N LEU A 12 7.29 -10.75 5.43
CA LEU A 12 5.87 -11.00 5.62
C LEU A 12 5.56 -11.52 7.03
N GLU A 13 6.35 -12.45 7.55
CA GLU A 13 6.19 -12.95 8.92
C GLU A 13 6.33 -11.84 9.95
N LYS A 14 7.25 -10.90 9.77
CA LYS A 14 7.39 -9.74 10.67
C LYS A 14 6.13 -8.87 10.66
N LEU A 15 5.54 -8.61 9.48
CA LEU A 15 4.31 -7.83 9.37
C LEU A 15 3.12 -8.54 10.03
N ILE A 16 2.98 -9.85 9.82
CA ILE A 16 1.95 -10.66 10.48
C ILE A 16 2.12 -10.61 12.00
N ARG A 17 3.32 -10.90 12.50
CA ARG A 17 3.60 -10.88 13.95
C ARG A 17 3.37 -9.50 14.56
N LYS A 18 3.75 -8.42 13.86
CA LYS A 18 3.46 -7.04 14.29
C LYS A 18 1.96 -6.84 14.43
N PHE A 19 1.17 -7.19 13.41
CA PHE A 19 -0.28 -7.03 13.42
C PHE A 19 -0.94 -7.83 14.54
N ASP A 20 -0.55 -9.11 14.70
CA ASP A 20 -1.15 -9.99 15.70
C ASP A 20 -0.82 -9.56 17.14
N ALA A 21 0.38 -9.01 17.37
CA ALA A 21 0.80 -8.56 18.70
C ALA A 21 -0.04 -7.39 19.25
N ASP A 22 -0.58 -6.54 18.38
CA ASP A 22 -1.41 -5.39 18.78
C ASP A 22 -2.70 -5.26 17.94
N ARG A 23 -3.30 -6.42 17.65
CA ARG A 23 -4.47 -6.53 16.78
C ARG A 23 -5.64 -5.66 17.24
N ALA A 24 -5.83 -5.51 18.55
CA ALA A 24 -6.89 -4.69 19.11
C ALA A 24 -6.70 -3.20 18.80
N HIS A 25 -5.47 -2.70 18.84
CA HIS A 25 -5.16 -1.32 18.45
C HIS A 25 -5.37 -1.11 16.95
N TYR A 26 -4.84 -2.01 16.11
CA TYR A 26 -4.95 -1.87 14.65
C TYR A 26 -6.37 -1.99 14.11
N LEU A 27 -7.25 -2.71 14.81
CA LEU A 27 -8.69 -2.79 14.50
C LEU A 27 -9.53 -1.71 15.19
N SER A 28 -8.92 -0.83 15.98
CA SER A 28 -9.63 0.27 16.63
C SER A 28 -9.87 1.43 15.65
N SER A 29 -10.93 2.20 15.88
CA SER A 29 -11.20 3.42 15.10
C SER A 29 -10.17 4.54 15.30
N ALA A 30 -9.26 4.40 16.28
CA ALA A 30 -8.15 5.32 16.49
C ALA A 30 -6.97 5.06 15.53
N TYR A 31 -6.98 3.93 14.82
CA TYR A 31 -5.96 3.56 13.85
C TYR A 31 -6.48 3.75 12.42
N GLY A 32 -5.91 4.72 11.72
CA GLY A 32 -6.43 5.23 10.44
C GLY A 32 -5.72 4.70 9.19
N GLU A 33 -6.26 5.06 8.03
CA GLU A 33 -5.78 4.67 6.70
C GLU A 33 -4.30 5.07 6.48
N ALA A 34 -3.92 6.30 6.82
CA ALA A 34 -2.54 6.78 6.65
C ALA A 34 -1.52 5.95 7.46
N GLN A 35 -1.86 5.57 8.69
CA GLN A 35 -1.00 4.72 9.52
C GLN A 35 -0.92 3.30 8.92
N THR A 36 -2.05 2.77 8.47
CA THR A 36 -2.12 1.45 7.79
C THR A 36 -1.21 1.39 6.57
N ARG A 37 -1.20 2.46 5.77
CA ARG A 37 -0.31 2.61 4.62
C ARG A 37 1.15 2.54 5.02
N ILE A 38 1.55 3.32 6.02
CA ILE A 38 2.94 3.44 6.47
C ILE A 38 3.42 2.14 7.14
N ASP A 39 2.59 1.57 8.02
CA ASP A 39 3.00 0.46 8.88
C ASP A 39 2.93 -0.91 8.25
N PHE A 40 2.07 -1.09 7.24
CA PHE A 40 1.77 -2.40 6.68
C PHE A 40 1.78 -2.43 5.14
N ILE A 41 1.08 -1.54 4.45
CA ILE A 41 0.93 -1.63 2.99
C ILE A 41 2.23 -1.30 2.26
N THR A 42 2.89 -0.19 2.61
CA THR A 42 4.18 0.19 2.04
C THR A 42 5.24 -0.89 2.32
N PRO A 43 5.45 -1.35 3.56
CA PRO A 43 6.35 -2.47 3.85
C PRO A 43 6.01 -3.76 3.09
N PHE A 44 4.73 -4.09 2.93
CA PHE A 44 4.29 -5.27 2.19
C PHE A 44 4.74 -5.22 0.72
N PHE A 45 4.52 -4.09 0.03
CA PHE A 45 4.95 -3.95 -1.35
C PHE A 45 6.48 -3.87 -1.50
N LYS A 46 7.19 -3.28 -0.54
CA LYS A 46 8.65 -3.34 -0.48
C LYS A 46 9.15 -4.77 -0.35
N ALA A 47 8.52 -5.59 0.49
CA ALA A 47 8.88 -7.00 0.65
C ALA A 47 8.69 -7.79 -0.67
N LEU A 48 7.68 -7.45 -1.46
CA LEU A 48 7.46 -7.99 -2.81
C LEU A 48 8.47 -7.50 -3.85
N GLY A 49 9.39 -6.61 -3.48
CA GLY A 49 10.46 -6.10 -4.34
C GLY A 49 10.13 -4.82 -5.11
N TRP A 50 9.02 -4.15 -4.79
CA TRP A 50 8.67 -2.87 -5.41
C TRP A 50 9.43 -1.71 -4.75
N ASP A 51 9.98 -0.81 -5.57
CA ASP A 51 10.55 0.44 -5.09
C ASP A 51 9.47 1.50 -4.82
N VAL A 52 8.74 1.31 -3.71
CA VAL A 52 7.61 2.18 -3.32
C VAL A 52 8.08 3.58 -2.91
N GLU A 53 9.24 3.67 -2.27
CA GLU A 53 9.76 4.92 -1.69
C GLU A 53 10.74 5.66 -2.61
N ASN A 54 11.00 5.11 -3.81
CA ASN A 54 11.97 5.60 -4.78
C ASN A 54 13.40 5.63 -4.20
N GLU A 55 13.80 4.57 -3.51
CA GLU A 55 15.15 4.35 -2.99
C GLU A 55 16.19 4.30 -4.12
N ALA A 56 15.80 3.85 -5.33
CA ALA A 56 16.67 3.88 -6.51
C ALA A 56 16.90 5.29 -7.06
N GLY A 57 16.24 6.32 -6.52
CA GLY A 57 16.45 7.71 -6.92
C GLY A 57 15.94 8.04 -8.34
N LEU A 58 15.02 7.23 -8.87
CA LEU A 58 14.55 7.35 -10.25
C LEU A 58 13.71 8.63 -10.47
N PRO A 59 13.79 9.22 -11.68
CA PRO A 59 12.93 10.34 -12.06
C PRO A 59 11.47 9.87 -12.14
N HIS A 60 10.53 10.79 -11.92
CA HIS A 60 9.10 10.47 -11.77
C HIS A 60 8.52 9.57 -12.89
N HIS A 61 8.94 9.74 -14.15
CA HIS A 61 8.45 8.94 -15.28
C HIS A 61 8.99 7.50 -15.32
N GLN A 62 10.09 7.21 -14.62
CA GLN A 62 10.71 5.87 -14.55
C GLN A 62 10.29 5.10 -13.29
N ARG A 63 9.60 5.74 -12.34
CA ARG A 63 9.16 5.09 -11.11
C ARG A 63 8.12 4.02 -11.38
N GLU A 64 8.31 2.86 -10.79
CA GLU A 64 7.35 1.75 -10.87
C GLU A 64 6.14 1.97 -9.96
N VAL A 65 6.30 2.77 -8.90
CA VAL A 65 5.20 3.10 -7.97
C VAL A 65 5.10 4.62 -7.82
N ILE A 66 3.90 5.15 -8.05
CA ILE A 66 3.54 6.53 -7.70
C ILE A 66 2.64 6.47 -6.47
N VAL A 67 3.10 7.07 -5.38
CA VAL A 67 2.39 7.12 -4.10
C VAL A 67 1.85 8.53 -3.91
N GLU A 68 0.55 8.68 -3.71
CA GLU A 68 -0.04 9.97 -3.37
C GLU A 68 0.31 10.33 -1.92
N ARG A 69 0.94 11.49 -1.72
CA ARG A 69 1.43 11.96 -0.42
C ARG A 69 0.43 12.94 0.20
N GLY A 70 -0.36 12.47 1.17
CA GLY A 70 -1.11 13.31 2.11
C GLY A 70 -2.60 13.52 1.79
N GLU A 71 -3.29 14.14 2.77
CA GLU A 71 -4.73 14.44 2.96
C GLU A 71 -5.39 15.27 1.85
N SER A 72 -5.00 15.05 0.60
CA SER A 72 -5.70 15.66 -0.50
C SER A 72 -7.03 14.94 -0.65
N GLU A 73 -8.13 15.62 -0.33
CA GLU A 73 -9.48 15.33 -0.85
C GLU A 73 -9.54 15.48 -2.38
N THR A 74 -8.45 15.21 -3.11
CA THR A 74 -8.50 15.04 -4.56
C THR A 74 -9.18 13.72 -4.83
N THR A 75 -10.51 13.78 -4.81
CA THR A 75 -11.40 12.76 -5.29
C THR A 75 -10.91 12.27 -6.66
N GLY A 76 -10.59 10.97 -6.75
CA GLY A 76 -10.20 10.31 -8.00
C GLY A 76 -8.71 10.05 -8.20
N ARG A 77 -7.84 10.21 -7.19
CA ARG A 77 -6.47 9.70 -7.25
C ARG A 77 -6.26 8.50 -6.31
N PRO A 78 -5.60 7.44 -6.77
CA PRO A 78 -5.35 6.25 -5.97
C PRO A 78 -4.18 6.43 -5.01
N ASP A 79 -4.25 5.84 -3.82
CA ASP A 79 -3.14 5.86 -2.86
C ASP A 79 -1.81 5.36 -3.46
N TYR A 80 -1.90 4.34 -4.33
CA TYR A 80 -0.77 3.81 -5.08
C TYR A 80 -1.17 3.54 -6.54
N ASN A 81 -0.34 4.01 -7.47
CA ASN A 81 -0.41 3.66 -8.88
C ASN A 81 0.85 2.88 -9.27
N PHE A 82 0.66 1.59 -9.58
CA PHE A 82 1.72 0.70 -10.02
C PHE A 82 1.82 0.71 -11.55
N ARG A 83 3.03 0.95 -12.04
CA ARG A 83 3.33 1.13 -13.46
C ARG A 83 4.51 0.26 -13.86
N VAL A 84 4.48 -0.22 -15.11
CA VAL A 84 5.61 -0.92 -15.73
C VAL A 84 5.85 -0.28 -17.09
N GLY A 85 7.08 0.17 -17.35
CA GLY A 85 7.41 0.91 -18.57
C GLY A 85 6.60 2.21 -18.74
N GLY A 86 6.27 2.88 -17.63
CA GLY A 86 5.47 4.11 -17.61
C GLY A 86 3.96 3.90 -17.78
N GLN A 87 3.48 2.67 -18.00
CA GLN A 87 2.06 2.35 -18.13
C GLN A 87 1.47 1.81 -16.83
N THR A 88 0.35 2.38 -16.39
CA THR A 88 -0.45 1.86 -15.26
C THR A 88 -0.85 0.41 -15.47
N LYS A 89 -0.61 -0.43 -14.46
CA LYS A 89 -0.99 -1.84 -14.44
C LYS A 89 -2.10 -2.10 -13.44
N PHE A 90 -2.01 -1.54 -12.25
CA PHE A 90 -3.07 -1.60 -11.26
C PHE A 90 -2.96 -0.44 -10.26
N LEU A 91 -4.08 -0.18 -9.60
CA LEU A 91 -4.23 0.85 -8.58
C LEU A 91 -4.52 0.16 -7.24
N VAL A 92 -4.07 0.77 -6.15
CA VAL A 92 -4.39 0.33 -4.79
C VAL A 92 -4.93 1.53 -4.03
N GLU A 93 -6.07 1.31 -3.38
CA GLU A 93 -6.66 2.20 -2.39
C GLU A 93 -6.55 1.51 -1.03
N ALA A 94 -6.03 2.21 -0.05
CA ALA A 94 -5.96 1.75 1.32
C ALA A 94 -7.25 2.11 2.07
N LYS A 95 -7.48 1.41 3.18
CA LYS A 95 -8.48 1.77 4.18
C LYS A 95 -7.94 1.47 5.57
N ALA A 96 -8.57 2.06 6.60
CA ALA A 96 -8.34 1.60 7.96
C ALA A 96 -8.78 0.13 8.12
N PRO A 97 -8.08 -0.71 8.92
CA PRO A 97 -8.41 -2.13 9.08
C PRO A 97 -9.79 -2.37 9.68
N CYS A 98 -10.33 -1.38 10.42
CA CYS A 98 -11.68 -1.45 10.99
C CYS A 98 -12.79 -1.20 9.95
N GLU A 99 -12.46 -0.75 8.74
CA GLU A 99 -13.44 -0.47 7.70
C GLU A 99 -13.71 -1.68 6.81
N ALA A 100 -14.99 -1.92 6.52
CA ALA A 100 -15.39 -2.99 5.62
C ALA A 100 -15.13 -2.60 4.16
N LEU A 101 -14.33 -3.42 3.46
CA LEU A 101 -14.06 -3.23 2.02
C LEU A 101 -15.28 -3.51 1.12
N SER A 102 -16.34 -4.12 1.66
CA SER A 102 -17.59 -4.40 0.96
C SER A 102 -18.48 -3.17 0.74
N ASN A 103 -18.09 -2.02 1.28
CA ASN A 103 -18.84 -0.77 1.08
C ASN A 103 -18.80 -0.38 -0.42
N PRO A 104 -19.95 -0.22 -1.10
CA PRO A 104 -20.00 0.19 -2.50
C PRO A 104 -19.23 1.48 -2.80
N HIS A 105 -19.12 2.39 -1.82
CA HIS A 105 -18.32 3.61 -1.95
C HIS A 105 -16.83 3.33 -2.19
N HIS A 106 -16.25 2.28 -1.60
CA HIS A 106 -14.84 1.91 -1.80
C HIS A 106 -14.59 1.34 -3.20
N ILE A 107 -15.59 0.63 -3.75
CA ILE A 107 -15.54 0.09 -5.12
C ILE A 107 -15.61 1.23 -6.15
N LEU A 108 -16.38 2.29 -5.86
CA LEU A 108 -16.49 3.45 -6.74
C LEU A 108 -15.21 4.31 -6.73
N GLN A 109 -14.52 4.42 -5.59
CA GLN A 109 -13.23 5.12 -5.51
C GLN A 109 -12.17 4.46 -6.39
N ALA A 110 -12.01 3.14 -6.29
CA ALA A 110 -11.06 2.39 -7.13
C ALA A 110 -11.40 2.43 -8.64
N LYS A 111 -12.69 2.59 -8.99
CA LYS A 111 -13.15 2.66 -10.39
C LYS A 111 -13.12 4.07 -10.99
N GLY A 112 -13.19 5.12 -10.17
CA GLY A 112 -13.14 6.51 -10.63
C GLY A 112 -11.74 7.01 -10.98
N SER A 113 -10.70 6.26 -10.58
CA SER A 113 -9.28 6.57 -10.79
C SER A 113 -8.70 5.98 -12.10
N GLY A 114 -9.53 5.32 -12.92
CA GLY A 114 -9.15 4.63 -14.16
C GLY A 114 -9.55 5.36 -15.44
#